data_AF-A0A6A5VUK6-F1
#
_entry.id   AF-A0A6A5VUK6-F1
#
_cell.length_a   1.000
_cell.length_b   1.000
_cell.length_c   1.000
_cell.angle_alpha   90.00
_cell.angle_beta   90.00
_cell.angle_gamma   90.00
#
_symmetry.space_group_name_H-M   'P 1'
#
loop_
_entity.id
_entity.type
_entity.pdbx_description
1 polymer ?
#
loop_
_entity_poly.entity_id
_entity_poly.type
_entity_poly.pdbx_seq_one_letter_code
_entity_poly.pdbx_strand_id
1 'polypeptide(L)'
;MSAQNALTPRVFLFRHGETDWAKLGRSTGTTEIELNPTGAAQVSSAAAILVGPGKLLDPRRFEHIFVSPRKRARQTFKILLGPNFDLIEGIEGKLTYTEDIAEWNYGDYEGLKNSEIRSLRQKRGHDKERRWDIWTDGCEGGESRHEITERLDRLISQIRVIQQPYMHGEKPADVLLVAHGLILRCFTKRWIGLSIDNPLPIMFEPGAISVLSYKNNDIDEPALHIGLALPEEDAQERTEETPTIPIEPPIVSGAYEVNEGVVKAFPVPNTKVLEAFSYGNSIYGKTAKIVAQLPTKEIVNYFLKVVVSGGIGRYMCLGEFESLKAIYMVSPEFVPEPYACGMFELEGSNTYFLLTEFRKVDKQPAESDKLAPRLADMHMRSQSPTGKFGFHIQTYHGKIAQAVNQWDDSWCAVFSRHLGYLMELVKNSLKWPEFEVVCELTLRKVVPRLLLPLQAEGRVLKPSLIHGDCWDGNTAMDAKSGHAFVFDACSFYGHNEYDIGNWRAPRHRLSKGAYINLYKRHFPVSEPAEDWDARNCLYSLSFNIGNIINIPGSQQRQVVHDDMTTLCKMFCPQDLETEMQKLNQKSEKLHNGSIDSGA
;
A
#
# COMPACT_ATOMS: atom_id res chain seq x y z
N MET A 1 25.14 10.10 9.12
CA MET A 1 25.07 10.62 10.51
C MET A 1 26.11 9.87 11.32
N SER A 2 26.80 10.51 12.29
CA SER A 2 27.52 9.67 13.28
C SER A 2 26.47 8.84 14.02
N ALA A 3 26.79 7.59 14.38
CA ALA A 3 25.88 6.70 15.10
C ALA A 3 25.31 7.33 16.41
N GLN A 4 25.96 8.38 16.90
CA GLN A 4 25.63 9.12 18.11
C GLN A 4 24.48 10.15 17.95
N ASN A 5 24.19 10.62 16.72
CA ASN A 5 23.07 11.55 16.44
C ASN A 5 21.81 10.84 15.91
N ALA A 6 21.89 9.55 15.59
CA ALA A 6 20.77 8.78 15.03
C ALA A 6 19.66 8.47 16.07
N LEU A 7 19.98 8.66 17.36
CA LEU A 7 19.10 8.34 18.49
C LEU A 7 18.47 9.59 19.13
N THR A 8 18.89 10.80 18.75
CA THR A 8 18.38 12.06 19.28
C THR A 8 16.91 12.26 18.88
N PRO A 9 16.04 12.73 19.79
CA PRO A 9 14.66 13.10 19.45
C PRO A 9 14.58 14.14 18.32
N ARG A 10 13.55 14.03 17.48
CA ARG A 10 13.32 14.92 16.33
C ARG A 10 11.94 15.53 16.37
N VAL A 11 11.78 16.72 15.80
CA VAL A 11 10.49 17.36 15.58
C VAL A 11 10.28 17.56 14.08
N PHE A 12 9.29 16.87 13.55
CA PHE A 12 8.88 16.95 12.16
C PHE A 12 7.84 18.03 11.98
N LEU A 13 8.07 18.93 11.04
CA LEU A 13 7.10 19.95 10.62
C LEU A 13 6.52 19.51 9.29
N PHE A 14 5.20 19.43 9.17
CA PHE A 14 4.52 19.11 7.93
C PHE A 14 3.49 20.21 7.61
N ARG A 15 3.72 20.94 6.51
CA ARG A 15 2.77 21.96 6.05
C ARG A 15 1.62 21.29 5.33
N HIS A 16 0.39 21.74 5.59
CA HIS A 16 -0.80 21.26 4.86
C HIS A 16 -0.60 21.33 3.33
N GLY A 17 -1.27 20.44 2.60
CA GLY A 17 -1.28 20.45 1.13
C GLY A 17 -1.92 21.71 0.54
N GLU A 18 -1.76 21.93 -0.76
CA GLU A 18 -2.33 23.10 -1.44
C GLU A 18 -3.85 23.27 -1.22
N THR A 19 -4.27 24.53 -1.07
CA THR A 19 -5.66 24.98 -1.06
C THR A 19 -5.84 26.06 -2.14
N ASP A 20 -7.07 26.35 -2.55
CA ASP A 20 -7.31 27.37 -3.59
C ASP A 20 -6.80 28.76 -3.18
N TRP A 21 -6.85 29.10 -1.90
CA TRP A 21 -6.30 30.36 -1.40
C TRP A 21 -4.78 30.36 -1.33
N ALA A 22 -4.16 29.24 -0.93
CA ALA A 22 -2.71 29.11 -0.95
C ALA A 22 -2.16 29.27 -2.37
N LYS A 23 -2.81 28.65 -3.36
CA LYS A 23 -2.48 28.78 -4.79
C LYS A 23 -2.57 30.22 -5.29
N LEU A 24 -3.57 30.97 -4.81
CA LEU A 24 -3.78 32.38 -5.17
C LEU A 24 -2.96 33.37 -4.34
N GLY A 25 -2.16 32.89 -3.37
CA GLY A 25 -1.36 33.73 -2.47
C GLY A 25 -2.20 34.59 -1.52
N ARG A 26 -3.38 34.11 -1.13
CA ARG A 26 -4.26 34.75 -0.14
C ARG A 26 -3.91 34.28 1.27
N SER A 27 -3.97 35.18 2.24
CA SER A 27 -3.79 34.85 3.66
C SER A 27 -4.92 33.95 4.14
N THR A 28 -4.58 32.80 4.74
CA THR A 28 -5.57 31.82 5.22
C THR A 28 -5.29 31.45 6.67
N GLY A 29 -5.91 32.18 7.60
CA GLY A 29 -5.78 31.98 9.03
C GLY A 29 -6.90 31.10 9.55
N THR A 30 -7.96 31.73 10.04
CA THR A 30 -9.11 31.10 10.70
C THR A 30 -10.13 30.51 9.72
N THR A 31 -10.14 30.95 8.46
CA THR A 31 -11.10 30.45 7.48
C THR A 31 -10.92 28.94 7.25
N GLU A 32 -12.02 28.21 7.31
CA GLU A 32 -12.05 26.76 7.12
C GLU A 32 -12.11 26.41 5.63
N ILE A 33 -10.93 26.29 5.04
CA ILE A 33 -10.72 25.88 3.65
C ILE A 33 -10.17 24.47 3.63
N GLU A 34 -10.68 23.66 2.70
CA GLU A 34 -10.24 22.29 2.47
C GLU A 34 -9.07 22.22 1.49
N LEU A 35 -8.38 21.07 1.47
CA LEU A 35 -7.39 20.79 0.45
C LEU A 35 -8.06 20.76 -0.94
N ASN A 36 -7.38 21.30 -1.94
CA ASN A 36 -7.79 21.08 -3.32
C ASN A 36 -7.23 19.73 -3.83
N PRO A 37 -7.64 19.23 -5.02
CA PRO A 37 -7.16 17.95 -5.54
C PRO A 37 -5.63 17.86 -5.65
N THR A 38 -4.97 18.95 -6.05
CA THR A 38 -3.51 19.04 -6.10
C THR A 38 -2.90 18.86 -4.72
N GLY A 39 -3.44 19.53 -3.70
CA GLY A 39 -2.99 19.43 -2.32
C GLY A 39 -3.16 18.03 -1.74
N ALA A 40 -4.28 17.36 -2.01
CA ALA A 40 -4.46 15.97 -1.61
C ALA A 40 -3.42 15.05 -2.27
N ALA A 41 -3.15 15.24 -3.57
CA ALA A 41 -2.15 14.46 -4.31
C ALA A 41 -0.71 14.72 -3.82
N GLN A 42 -0.36 15.96 -3.48
CA GLN A 42 0.92 16.31 -2.86
C GLN A 42 1.15 15.53 -1.58
N VAL A 43 0.18 15.56 -0.66
CA VAL A 43 0.29 14.87 0.64
C VAL A 43 0.33 13.35 0.45
N SER A 44 -0.45 12.81 -0.49
CA SER A 44 -0.48 11.37 -0.78
C SER A 44 0.85 10.88 -1.36
N SER A 45 1.47 11.67 -2.24
CA SER A 45 2.78 11.36 -2.82
C SER A 45 3.89 11.44 -1.77
N ALA A 46 3.85 12.47 -0.91
CA ALA A 46 4.77 12.60 0.21
C ALA A 46 4.62 11.43 1.19
N ALA A 47 3.40 11.01 1.53
CA ALA A 47 3.15 9.87 2.40
C ALA A 47 3.75 8.58 1.83
N ALA A 48 3.55 8.30 0.53
CA ALA A 48 4.09 7.12 -0.12
C ALA A 48 5.63 7.01 -0.03
N ILE A 49 6.33 8.15 -0.11
CA ILE A 49 7.79 8.20 -0.06
C ILE A 49 8.30 8.21 1.38
N LEU A 50 7.70 9.02 2.24
CA LEU A 50 8.27 9.41 3.53
C LEU A 50 7.73 8.62 4.72
N VAL A 51 6.52 8.03 4.63
CA VAL A 51 5.84 7.40 5.77
C VAL A 51 5.93 5.89 5.68
N GLY A 52 6.31 5.26 6.80
CA GLY A 52 6.31 3.81 6.98
C GLY A 52 7.48 3.30 7.84
N PRO A 53 7.50 1.99 8.15
CA PRO A 53 8.57 1.35 8.91
C PRO A 53 9.96 1.66 8.33
N GLY A 54 10.86 2.23 9.14
CA GLY A 54 12.24 2.54 8.73
C GLY A 54 12.38 3.74 7.77
N LYS A 55 11.29 4.42 7.41
CA LYS A 55 11.33 5.65 6.60
C LYS A 55 11.52 6.89 7.48
N LEU A 56 11.58 8.06 6.83
CA LEU A 56 11.79 9.34 7.51
C LEU A 56 10.73 9.58 8.60
N LEU A 57 9.46 9.34 8.27
CA LEU A 57 8.33 9.35 9.19
C LEU A 57 7.92 7.91 9.51
N ASP A 58 8.59 7.29 10.47
CA ASP A 58 8.17 5.99 11.02
C ASP A 58 7.18 6.22 12.16
N PRO A 59 5.89 5.86 12.00
CA PRO A 59 4.90 6.19 13.01
C PRO A 59 5.13 5.49 14.36
N ARG A 60 5.87 4.37 14.38
CA ARG A 60 6.25 3.66 15.61
C ARG A 60 7.25 4.44 16.46
N ARG A 61 7.89 5.46 15.89
CA ARG A 61 8.84 6.33 16.58
C ARG A 61 8.21 7.57 17.18
N PHE A 62 6.93 7.85 16.87
CA PHE A 62 6.26 9.02 17.38
C PHE A 62 5.91 8.86 18.86
N GLU A 63 6.36 9.83 19.65
CA GLU A 63 5.93 10.01 21.03
C GLU A 63 4.77 11.00 21.14
N HIS A 64 4.64 11.95 20.21
CA HIS A 64 3.45 12.78 20.15
C HIS A 64 3.18 13.35 18.76
N ILE A 65 1.92 13.64 18.49
CA ILE A 65 1.47 14.28 17.25
C ILE A 65 0.59 15.47 17.61
N PHE A 66 1.00 16.67 17.18
CA PHE A 66 0.17 17.86 17.28
C PHE A 66 -0.35 18.27 15.91
N VAL A 67 -1.65 18.52 15.82
CA VAL A 67 -2.30 18.89 14.58
C VAL A 67 -3.09 20.18 14.80
N SER A 68 -2.96 21.13 13.87
CA SER A 68 -3.82 22.32 13.90
C SER A 68 -5.30 21.90 13.74
N PRO A 69 -6.25 22.54 14.44
CA PRO A 69 -7.67 22.21 14.35
C PRO A 69 -8.33 22.54 12.99
N ARG A 70 -7.69 23.40 12.17
CA ARG A 70 -8.18 23.75 10.83
C ARG A 70 -8.34 22.51 9.92
N LYS A 71 -9.41 22.45 9.14
CA LYS A 71 -9.78 21.32 8.25
C LYS A 71 -8.65 20.86 7.35
N ARG A 72 -7.98 21.78 6.63
CA ARG A 72 -6.83 21.48 5.75
C ARG A 72 -5.70 20.73 6.46
N ALA A 73 -5.39 21.07 7.71
CA ALA A 73 -4.36 20.40 8.50
C ALA A 73 -4.82 19.00 8.94
N ARG A 74 -6.09 18.87 9.36
CA ARG A 74 -6.70 17.58 9.71
C ARG A 74 -6.80 16.64 8.50
N GLN A 75 -7.18 17.14 7.33
CA GLN A 75 -7.19 16.39 6.07
C GLN A 75 -5.79 15.94 5.69
N THR A 76 -4.80 16.85 5.78
CA THR A 76 -3.39 16.52 5.54
C THR A 76 -2.93 15.39 6.45
N PHE A 77 -3.18 15.51 7.76
CA PHE A 77 -2.83 14.48 8.74
C PHE A 77 -3.44 13.11 8.41
N LYS A 78 -4.74 13.08 8.08
CA LYS A 78 -5.45 11.84 7.70
C LYS A 78 -4.92 11.21 6.42
N ILE A 79 -4.52 12.02 5.43
CA ILE A 79 -3.92 11.51 4.20
C ILE A 79 -2.50 11.01 4.48
N LEU A 80 -1.74 11.74 5.30
CA LEU A 80 -0.34 11.46 5.60
C LEU A 80 -0.15 10.13 6.36
N LEU A 81 -0.94 9.88 7.41
CA LEU A 81 -0.84 8.66 8.21
C LEU A 81 -1.91 7.59 7.86
N GLY A 82 -2.83 7.92 6.95
CA GLY A 82 -3.92 7.05 6.53
C GLY A 82 -5.15 7.11 7.45
N PRO A 83 -6.30 6.60 6.98
CA PRO A 83 -7.57 6.65 7.71
C PRO A 83 -7.59 5.79 8.99
N ASN A 84 -6.67 4.83 9.08
CA ASN A 84 -6.53 3.91 10.21
C ASN A 84 -5.35 4.27 11.11
N PHE A 85 -4.94 5.54 11.16
CA PHE A 85 -3.78 5.96 11.96
C PHE A 85 -3.97 5.62 13.46
N ASP A 86 -5.21 5.59 13.95
CA ASP A 86 -5.56 5.19 15.32
C ASP A 86 -5.27 3.71 15.61
N LEU A 87 -5.16 2.87 14.58
CA LEU A 87 -4.83 1.44 14.70
C LEU A 87 -3.33 1.17 14.59
N ILE A 88 -2.51 2.21 14.37
CA ILE A 88 -1.06 2.04 14.30
C ILE A 88 -0.53 1.87 15.72
N GLU A 89 0.10 0.72 15.96
CA GLU A 89 0.73 0.38 17.23
C GLU A 89 1.65 1.52 17.69
N GLY A 90 1.42 1.99 18.91
CA GLY A 90 2.21 3.05 19.54
C GLY A 90 1.75 4.48 19.28
N ILE A 91 0.67 4.74 18.54
CA ILE A 91 0.07 6.09 18.36
C ILE A 91 -1.10 6.37 19.32
N GLU A 92 -1.69 5.32 19.91
CA GLU A 92 -2.84 5.43 20.82
C GLU A 92 -2.60 6.45 21.94
N GLY A 93 -3.51 7.43 22.06
CA GLY A 93 -3.43 8.48 23.07
C GLY A 93 -2.39 9.58 22.83
N LYS A 94 -1.64 9.54 21.72
CA LYS A 94 -0.55 10.50 21.41
C LYS A 94 -0.93 11.63 20.45
N LEU A 95 -2.22 11.77 20.11
CA LEU A 95 -2.72 12.81 19.21
C LEU A 95 -3.33 13.98 19.99
N THR A 96 -2.95 15.21 19.64
CA THR A 96 -3.56 16.43 20.18
C THR A 96 -3.87 17.42 19.07
N TYR A 97 -5.13 17.85 19.00
CA TYR A 97 -5.52 19.01 18.21
C TYR A 97 -5.34 20.27 19.07
N THR A 98 -4.52 21.23 18.63
CA THR A 98 -4.19 22.42 19.43
C THR A 98 -4.19 23.71 18.62
N GLU A 99 -4.81 24.76 19.16
CA GLU A 99 -4.75 26.12 18.61
C GLU A 99 -3.34 26.71 18.71
N ASP A 100 -2.46 26.18 19.57
CA ASP A 100 -1.08 26.67 19.73
C ASP A 100 -0.27 26.56 18.44
N ILE A 101 -0.66 25.68 17.51
CA ILE A 101 -0.08 25.53 16.17
C ILE A 101 -1.04 25.90 15.03
N ALA A 102 -2.16 26.56 15.32
CA ALA A 102 -3.01 27.14 14.28
C ALA A 102 -2.27 28.26 13.52
N GLU A 103 -2.67 28.52 12.27
CA GLU A 103 -2.07 29.62 11.49
C GLU A 103 -2.28 30.96 12.20
N TRP A 104 -1.43 31.93 11.89
CA TRP A 104 -1.61 33.31 12.32
C TRP A 104 -3.03 33.80 12.04
N ASN A 105 -3.72 34.33 13.05
CA ASN A 105 -4.99 34.99 12.87
C ASN A 105 -4.79 36.33 12.16
N TYR A 106 -5.12 36.38 10.86
CA TYR A 106 -4.89 37.55 10.03
C TYR A 106 -5.89 38.70 10.29
N GLY A 107 -6.93 38.50 11.11
CA GLY A 107 -7.90 39.55 11.43
C GLY A 107 -8.50 40.19 10.18
N ASP A 108 -8.35 41.50 10.05
CA ASP A 108 -8.81 42.29 8.91
C ASP A 108 -8.15 41.89 7.58
N TYR A 109 -7.08 41.09 7.61
CA TYR A 109 -6.30 40.68 6.45
C TYR A 109 -6.65 39.29 5.93
N GLU A 110 -7.58 38.59 6.57
CA GLU A 110 -8.03 37.27 6.16
C GLU A 110 -8.52 37.28 4.69
N GLY A 111 -8.02 36.35 3.89
CA GLY A 111 -8.37 36.23 2.47
C GLY A 111 -7.74 37.26 1.54
N LEU A 112 -7.02 38.26 2.06
CA LEU A 112 -6.33 39.25 1.24
C LEU A 112 -4.95 38.76 0.78
N LYS A 113 -4.47 39.32 -0.33
CA LYS A 113 -3.09 39.15 -0.79
C LYS A 113 -2.15 40.17 -0.15
N ASN A 114 -0.86 39.83 -0.13
CA ASN A 114 0.32 40.73 -0.12
C ASN A 114 0.03 42.21 -0.45
N SER A 115 -0.38 42.45 -1.69
CA SER A 115 -0.62 43.80 -2.21
C SER A 115 -1.86 44.47 -1.63
N GLU A 116 -2.92 43.70 -1.43
CA GLU A 116 -4.22 44.20 -0.95
C GLU A 116 -4.13 44.65 0.51
N ILE A 117 -3.41 43.89 1.35
CA ILE A 117 -3.15 44.26 2.76
C ILE A 117 -2.39 45.58 2.82
N ARG A 118 -1.34 45.74 2.02
CA ARG A 118 -0.57 46.99 1.97
C ARG A 118 -1.42 48.17 1.53
N SER A 119 -2.25 48.00 0.51
CA SER A 119 -3.17 49.06 0.07
C SER A 119 -4.21 49.40 1.12
N LEU A 120 -4.73 48.41 1.85
CA LEU A 120 -5.67 48.62 2.96
C LEU A 120 -5.02 49.43 4.09
N ARG A 121 -3.83 49.01 4.54
CA ARG A 121 -3.06 49.69 5.59
C ARG A 121 -2.70 51.12 5.21
N GLN A 122 -2.26 51.36 3.98
CA GLN A 122 -1.97 52.71 3.47
C GLN A 122 -3.23 53.61 3.46
N LYS A 123 -4.38 53.07 3.04
CA LYS A 123 -5.66 53.81 3.08
C LYS A 123 -6.08 54.19 4.51
N ARG A 124 -5.71 53.37 5.50
CA ARG A 124 -5.92 53.63 6.93
C ARG A 124 -4.85 54.54 7.55
N GLY A 125 -3.87 54.98 6.77
CA GLY A 125 -2.82 55.90 7.22
C GLY A 125 -1.62 55.24 7.90
N HIS A 126 -1.48 53.92 7.80
CA HIS A 126 -0.32 53.18 8.30
C HIS A 126 0.83 53.13 7.28
N ASP A 127 1.98 52.57 7.69
CA ASP A 127 3.15 52.26 6.84
C ASP A 127 3.79 53.46 6.13
N LYS A 128 3.71 54.66 6.73
CA LYS A 128 4.28 55.91 6.17
C LYS A 128 5.81 55.93 6.17
N GLU A 129 6.42 55.41 7.23
CA GLU A 129 7.88 55.46 7.44
C GLU A 129 8.57 54.18 6.95
N ARG A 130 7.90 53.03 7.07
CA ARG A 130 8.40 51.73 6.64
C ARG A 130 7.28 50.86 6.09
N ARG A 131 7.63 49.95 5.18
CA ARG A 131 6.70 48.95 4.66
C ARG A 131 6.25 48.01 5.79
N TRP A 132 4.97 47.63 5.75
CA TRP A 132 4.44 46.56 6.60
C TRP A 132 5.25 45.28 6.44
N ASP A 133 5.59 44.71 7.59
CA ASP A 133 6.16 43.39 7.71
C ASP A 133 5.44 42.62 8.82
N ILE A 134 4.74 41.55 8.44
CA ILE A 134 3.99 40.70 9.36
C ILE A 134 4.82 40.22 10.55
N TRP A 135 6.12 39.97 10.36
CA TRP A 135 6.99 39.48 11.43
C TRP A 135 7.20 40.50 12.56
N THR A 136 7.08 41.79 12.25
CA THR A 136 7.27 42.89 13.22
C THR A 136 5.95 43.55 13.63
N ASP A 137 5.04 43.73 12.69
CA ASP A 137 3.82 44.53 12.84
C ASP A 137 2.59 43.70 13.23
N GLY A 138 2.61 42.39 12.96
CA GLY A 138 1.43 41.53 13.09
C GLY A 138 0.29 41.94 12.17
N CYS A 139 -0.94 41.66 12.60
CA CYS A 139 -2.17 41.89 11.84
C CYS A 139 -3.19 42.76 12.59
N GLU A 140 -3.74 43.79 11.94
CA GLU A 140 -4.86 44.57 12.51
C GLU A 140 -6.08 43.67 12.74
N GLY A 141 -6.70 43.74 13.92
CA GLY A 141 -7.83 42.88 14.29
C GLY A 141 -7.49 41.40 14.41
N GLY A 142 -6.20 41.05 14.33
CA GLY A 142 -5.68 39.69 14.39
C GLY A 142 -4.65 39.53 15.52
N GLU A 143 -3.81 38.50 15.40
CA GLU A 143 -2.77 38.23 16.38
C GLU A 143 -1.57 39.20 16.24
N SER A 144 -1.05 39.62 17.38
CA SER A 144 0.22 40.31 17.52
C SER A 144 1.40 39.33 17.50
N ARG A 145 2.61 39.85 17.28
CA ARG A 145 3.87 39.09 17.39
C ARG A 145 4.02 38.42 18.77
N HIS A 146 3.56 39.09 19.82
CA HIS A 146 3.69 38.61 21.20
C HIS A 146 2.83 37.37 21.43
N GLU A 147 1.55 37.42 21.04
CA GLU A 147 0.62 36.29 21.19
C GLU A 147 1.10 35.04 20.44
N ILE A 148 1.61 35.21 19.21
CA ILE A 148 2.23 34.13 18.45
C ILE A 148 3.43 33.55 19.20
N THR A 149 4.29 34.41 19.75
CA THR A 149 5.49 33.99 20.48
C THR A 149 5.09 33.18 21.72
N GLU A 150 4.14 33.67 22.51
CA GLU A 150 3.70 32.99 23.74
C GLU A 150 3.12 31.61 23.48
N ARG A 151 2.27 31.44 22.46
CA ARG A 151 1.67 30.13 22.15
C ARG A 151 2.66 29.14 21.57
N LEU A 152 3.60 29.61 20.74
CA LEU A 152 4.67 28.75 20.23
C LEU A 152 5.64 28.34 21.33
N ASP A 153 6.01 29.25 22.21
CA ASP A 153 6.91 28.96 23.33
C ASP A 153 6.28 27.98 24.33
N ARG A 154 4.95 28.05 24.55
CA ARG A 154 4.20 27.02 25.28
C ARG A 154 4.34 25.64 24.63
N LEU A 155 4.05 25.54 23.33
CA LEU A 155 4.09 24.28 22.62
C LEU A 155 5.50 23.70 22.55
N ILE A 156 6.51 24.55 22.31
CA ILE A 156 7.93 24.16 22.36
C ILE A 156 8.27 23.60 23.74
N SER A 157 7.84 24.27 24.81
CA SER A 157 8.06 23.79 26.17
C SER A 157 7.44 22.41 26.41
N GLN A 158 6.22 22.17 25.93
CA GLN A 158 5.57 20.86 26.01
C GLN A 158 6.36 19.78 25.25
N ILE A 159 6.81 20.09 24.03
CA ILE A 159 7.60 19.16 23.21
C ILE A 159 8.93 18.83 23.92
N ARG A 160 9.60 19.83 24.51
CA ARG A 160 10.85 19.61 25.25
C ARG A 160 10.63 18.72 26.46
N VAL A 161 9.54 18.89 27.20
CA VAL A 161 9.18 18.00 28.33
C VAL A 161 8.96 16.56 27.86
N ILE A 162 8.32 16.36 26.70
CA ILE A 162 8.11 15.03 26.12
C ILE A 162 9.44 14.36 25.74
N GLN A 163 10.39 15.13 25.19
CA GLN A 163 11.64 14.61 24.63
C GLN A 163 12.80 14.52 25.63
N GLN A 164 12.81 15.33 26.68
CA GLN A 164 13.89 15.41 27.68
C GLN A 164 14.34 14.06 28.25
N PRO A 165 13.44 13.11 28.58
CA PRO A 165 13.86 11.82 29.16
C PRO A 165 14.54 10.88 28.15
N TYR A 166 14.57 11.23 26.86
CA TYR A 166 14.89 10.32 25.75
C TYR A 166 16.02 10.85 24.87
N MET A 167 16.81 11.80 25.38
CA MET A 167 17.87 12.48 24.62
C MET A 167 19.01 11.54 24.22
N HIS A 168 19.18 10.41 24.91
CA HIS A 168 20.25 9.44 24.65
C HIS A 168 19.76 8.14 24.01
N GLY A 169 18.53 8.12 23.48
CA GLY A 169 18.01 6.98 22.72
C GLY A 169 17.37 5.89 23.57
N GLU A 170 16.99 6.19 24.82
CA GLU A 170 16.32 5.26 25.73
C GLU A 170 15.03 4.70 25.11
N LYS A 171 14.31 5.52 24.34
CA LYS A 171 13.28 5.10 23.40
C LYS A 171 13.13 6.13 22.26
N PRO A 172 12.54 5.76 21.12
CA PRO A 172 12.18 6.73 20.10
C PRO A 172 11.20 7.80 20.64
N ALA A 173 11.55 9.08 20.46
CA ALA A 173 10.75 10.20 20.97
C ALA A 173 10.51 11.28 19.91
N ASP A 174 10.16 10.87 18.70
CA ASP A 174 9.90 11.82 17.61
C ASP A 174 8.54 12.52 17.80
N VAL A 175 8.44 13.79 17.44
CA VAL A 175 7.19 14.57 17.47
C VAL A 175 6.84 15.04 16.08
N LEU A 176 5.56 14.93 15.70
CA LEU A 176 5.04 15.43 14.42
C LEU A 176 4.12 16.64 14.62
N LEU A 177 4.36 17.73 13.89
CA LEU A 177 3.50 18.92 13.82
C LEU A 177 2.89 19.06 12.43
N VAL A 178 1.56 18.97 12.32
CA VAL A 178 0.84 19.19 11.04
C VAL A 178 0.08 20.52 11.09
N ALA A 179 0.56 21.51 10.33
CA ALA A 179 0.04 22.88 10.42
C ALA A 179 0.25 23.70 9.12
N HIS A 180 0.66 24.97 9.24
CA HIS A 180 0.55 25.99 8.19
C HIS A 180 1.87 26.72 7.91
N GLY A 181 1.91 27.45 6.80
CA GLY A 181 3.16 27.95 6.24
C GLY A 181 3.81 29.06 7.06
N LEU A 182 3.05 30.04 7.58
CA LEU A 182 3.64 31.12 8.35
C LEU A 182 3.96 30.65 9.77
N ILE A 183 3.01 30.00 10.44
CA ILE A 183 3.20 29.54 11.82
C ILE A 183 4.35 28.52 11.96
N LEU A 184 4.55 27.60 11.01
CA LEU A 184 5.65 26.64 11.09
C LEU A 184 7.02 27.31 10.90
N ARG A 185 7.09 28.40 10.12
CA ARG A 185 8.32 29.20 10.02
C ARG A 185 8.58 30.03 11.28
N CYS A 186 7.53 30.55 11.92
CA CYS A 186 7.62 31.13 13.26
C CYS A 186 8.15 30.08 14.27
N PHE A 187 7.57 28.88 14.25
CA PHE A 187 7.98 27.75 15.10
C PHE A 187 9.46 27.43 14.90
N THR A 188 9.94 27.31 13.66
CA THR A 188 11.37 27.06 13.37
C THR A 188 12.27 28.12 13.99
N LYS A 189 11.96 29.42 13.85
CA LYS A 189 12.76 30.50 14.44
C LYS A 189 12.78 30.41 15.97
N ARG A 190 11.61 30.22 16.60
CA ARG A 190 11.49 30.08 18.06
C ARG A 190 12.23 28.85 18.58
N TRP A 191 12.14 27.72 17.86
CA TRP A 191 12.83 26.48 18.21
C TRP A 191 14.33 26.69 18.38
N ILE A 192 14.98 27.36 17.42
CA ILE A 192 16.42 27.65 17.45
C ILE A 192 16.79 28.90 18.27
N GLY A 193 15.89 29.37 19.15
CA GLY A 193 16.13 30.48 20.06
C GLY A 193 16.07 31.88 19.43
N LEU A 194 15.67 32.01 18.16
CA LEU A 194 15.53 33.31 17.50
C LEU A 194 14.15 33.92 17.76
N SER A 195 14.08 35.25 17.79
CA SER A 195 12.80 35.95 17.75
C SER A 195 12.13 35.77 16.37
N ILE A 196 10.79 35.83 16.30
CA ILE A 196 10.08 35.58 15.02
C ILE A 196 10.34 36.66 13.96
N ASP A 197 10.73 37.87 14.38
CA ASP A 197 11.18 38.99 13.55
C ASP A 197 12.65 38.91 13.11
N ASN A 198 13.39 37.88 13.52
CA ASN A 198 14.75 37.68 13.02
C ASN A 198 14.74 37.60 11.47
N PRO A 199 15.66 38.28 10.77
CA PRO A 199 15.63 38.40 9.32
C PRO A 199 15.99 37.11 8.56
N LEU A 200 16.23 35.98 9.25
CA LEU A 200 16.48 34.68 8.63
C LEU A 200 15.37 34.31 7.63
N PRO A 201 15.67 34.27 6.32
CA PRO A 201 14.69 33.93 5.30
C PRO A 201 14.43 32.42 5.29
N ILE A 202 13.17 32.03 5.41
CA ILE A 202 12.74 30.62 5.40
C ILE A 202 11.58 30.46 4.41
N MET A 203 11.71 29.47 3.53
CA MET A 203 10.64 29.02 2.63
C MET A 203 10.10 27.69 3.12
N PHE A 204 8.79 27.48 2.95
CA PHE A 204 8.18 26.20 3.30
C PHE A 204 6.92 25.99 2.47
N GLU A 205 6.99 25.15 1.44
CA GLU A 205 5.92 24.97 0.44
C GLU A 205 4.78 24.06 0.93
N PRO A 206 3.56 24.17 0.37
CA PRO A 206 2.46 23.26 0.71
C PRO A 206 2.84 21.79 0.50
N GLY A 207 2.50 20.92 1.46
CA GLY A 207 2.86 19.50 1.43
C GLY A 207 4.32 19.18 1.73
N ALA A 208 5.16 20.19 2.02
CA ALA A 208 6.56 19.97 2.37
C ALA A 208 6.75 19.55 3.83
N ILE A 209 7.90 18.91 4.08
CA ILE A 209 8.37 18.49 5.40
C ILE A 209 9.67 19.20 5.78
N SER A 210 9.86 19.49 7.06
CA SER A 210 11.13 19.96 7.64
C SER A 210 11.40 19.22 8.95
N VAL A 211 12.66 19.18 9.37
CA VAL A 211 13.07 18.46 10.58
C VAL A 211 13.90 19.38 11.47
N LEU A 212 13.54 19.37 12.74
CA LEU A 212 14.27 20.00 13.84
C LEU A 212 14.76 18.90 14.78
N SER A 213 15.82 19.17 15.52
CA SER A 213 16.34 18.25 16.53
C SER A 213 17.19 19.04 17.53
N TYR A 214 18.21 18.41 18.10
CA TYR A 214 19.11 18.95 19.09
C TYR A 214 20.56 18.66 18.72
N LYS A 215 21.46 19.57 19.07
CA LYS A 215 22.90 19.34 19.00
C LYS A 215 23.35 18.59 20.26
N ASN A 216 24.43 17.81 20.13
CA ASN A 216 25.10 17.15 21.25
C ASN A 216 24.22 16.23 22.12
N ASN A 217 23.06 15.78 21.63
CA ASN A 217 22.07 15.06 22.46
C ASN A 217 21.66 15.86 23.71
N ASP A 218 21.57 17.18 23.60
CA ASP A 218 21.23 18.07 24.71
C ASP A 218 19.90 18.79 24.45
N ILE A 219 18.94 18.63 25.37
CA ILE A 219 17.61 19.26 25.30
C ILE A 219 17.69 20.79 25.27
N ASP A 220 18.78 21.37 25.78
CA ASP A 220 19.05 22.81 25.83
C ASP A 220 19.77 23.34 24.59
N GLU A 221 20.16 22.47 23.64
CA GLU A 221 20.78 22.87 22.36
C GLU A 221 19.87 22.57 21.14
N PRO A 222 18.68 23.19 20.99
CA PRO A 222 17.82 22.94 19.84
C PRO A 222 18.43 23.42 18.52
N ALA A 223 18.24 22.65 17.45
CA ALA A 223 18.85 22.88 16.15
C ALA A 223 17.88 22.63 14.97
N LEU A 224 18.12 23.32 13.87
CA LEU A 224 17.51 23.05 12.56
C LEU A 224 18.34 21.99 11.82
N HIS A 225 17.69 20.93 11.34
CA HIS A 225 18.35 19.89 10.56
C HIS A 225 18.38 20.28 9.08
N ILE A 226 19.52 20.79 8.60
CA ILE A 226 19.65 21.37 7.24
C ILE A 226 19.52 20.30 6.13
N GLY A 227 19.99 19.08 6.39
CA GLY A 227 19.84 17.96 5.47
C GLY A 227 19.88 16.65 6.22
N LEU A 228 19.07 15.69 5.79
CA LEU A 228 19.05 14.33 6.34
C LEU A 228 19.57 13.38 5.27
N ALA A 229 20.46 12.48 5.67
CA ALA A 229 20.58 11.23 4.95
C ALA A 229 19.22 10.54 5.10
N LEU A 230 18.55 10.27 3.99
CA LEU A 230 17.48 9.28 4.03
C LEU A 230 18.09 8.01 4.61
N PRO A 231 17.37 7.28 5.48
CA PRO A 231 17.82 5.96 5.89
C PRO A 231 18.24 5.23 4.62
N GLU A 232 19.47 4.72 4.57
CA GLU A 232 19.76 3.66 3.59
C GLU A 232 18.64 2.64 3.81
N GLU A 233 17.99 2.19 2.73
CA GLU A 233 17.24 0.94 2.84
C GLU A 233 18.26 -0.05 3.38
N ASP A 234 18.23 -0.36 4.69
CA ASP A 234 19.25 -1.23 5.26
C ASP A 234 19.38 -2.43 4.33
N ALA A 235 20.54 -2.52 3.69
CA ALA A 235 21.05 -3.72 3.07
C ALA A 235 21.57 -4.68 4.16
N GLN A 236 20.99 -4.61 5.37
CA GLN A 236 20.82 -5.82 6.15
C GLN A 236 19.95 -6.71 5.30
N GLU A 237 20.40 -7.93 5.06
CA GLU A 237 19.57 -9.07 4.69
C GLU A 237 18.34 -9.08 5.62
N ARG A 238 17.30 -8.32 5.27
CA ARG A 238 15.99 -8.47 5.88
C ARG A 238 15.44 -9.70 5.20
N THR A 239 15.82 -10.85 5.76
CA THR A 239 15.12 -12.10 5.56
C THR A 239 13.64 -11.77 5.74
N GLU A 240 12.84 -11.95 4.70
CA GLU A 240 11.40 -11.98 4.90
C GLU A 240 11.14 -12.93 6.07
N GLU A 241 10.43 -12.45 7.09
CA GLU A 241 10.04 -13.30 8.21
C GLU A 241 8.55 -13.55 8.14
N THR A 242 8.19 -14.79 8.46
CA THR A 242 6.79 -15.17 8.58
C THR A 242 6.14 -14.35 9.70
N PRO A 243 5.04 -13.62 9.42
CA PRO A 243 4.38 -12.80 10.43
C PRO A 243 3.93 -13.65 11.64
N THR A 244 4.28 -13.20 12.84
CA THR A 244 3.99 -13.89 14.11
C THR A 244 2.65 -13.47 14.73
N ILE A 245 2.17 -12.26 14.42
CA ILE A 245 0.88 -11.75 14.88
C ILE A 245 -0.25 -12.61 14.30
N PRO A 246 -1.22 -13.11 15.09
CA PRO A 246 -2.36 -13.85 14.55
C PRO A 246 -3.21 -13.02 13.57
N ILE A 247 -3.81 -13.66 12.55
CA ILE A 247 -4.84 -13.00 11.74
C ILE A 247 -6.15 -13.12 12.52
N GLU A 248 -6.70 -11.99 12.97
CA GLU A 248 -7.99 -11.99 13.65
C GLU A 248 -9.13 -12.28 12.64
N PRO A 249 -10.10 -13.13 13.01
CA PRO A 249 -11.27 -13.37 12.18
C PRO A 249 -12.06 -12.07 11.90
N PRO A 250 -12.70 -11.95 10.73
CA PRO A 250 -13.52 -10.79 10.41
C PRO A 250 -14.65 -10.57 11.43
N ILE A 251 -14.82 -9.33 11.88
CA ILE A 251 -15.87 -8.95 12.83
C ILE A 251 -17.10 -8.44 12.08
N VAL A 252 -18.28 -8.86 12.52
CA VAL A 252 -19.57 -8.29 12.10
C VAL A 252 -19.75 -6.95 12.80
N SER A 253 -19.87 -5.85 12.05
CA SER A 253 -19.97 -4.50 12.63
C SER A 253 -20.85 -3.56 11.80
N GLY A 254 -21.58 -2.70 12.49
CA GLY A 254 -22.42 -1.66 11.88
C GLY A 254 -23.58 -2.20 11.03
N ALA A 255 -24.62 -1.38 10.83
CA ALA A 255 -25.65 -1.69 9.84
C ALA A 255 -25.09 -1.45 8.43
N TYR A 256 -25.48 -2.30 7.48
CA TYR A 256 -25.13 -2.18 6.06
C TYR A 256 -26.39 -2.05 5.21
N GLU A 257 -26.41 -1.10 4.29
CA GLU A 257 -27.53 -0.92 3.36
C GLU A 257 -27.31 -1.75 2.09
N VAL A 258 -28.23 -2.67 1.80
CA VAL A 258 -28.13 -3.57 0.63
C VAL A 258 -28.76 -2.89 -0.59
N ASN A 259 -27.97 -2.72 -1.65
CA ASN A 259 -28.46 -2.15 -2.91
C ASN A 259 -29.52 -3.05 -3.58
N GLU A 260 -30.52 -2.44 -4.23
CA GLU A 260 -31.62 -3.17 -4.89
C GLU A 260 -31.12 -4.15 -5.97
N GLY A 261 -30.07 -3.79 -6.70
CA GLY A 261 -29.44 -4.67 -7.69
C GLY A 261 -28.87 -5.96 -7.08
N VAL A 262 -28.43 -5.92 -5.82
CA VAL A 262 -28.00 -7.12 -5.07
C VAL A 262 -29.21 -7.96 -4.68
N VAL A 263 -30.31 -7.33 -4.22
CA VAL A 263 -31.54 -8.04 -3.84
C VAL A 263 -32.14 -8.79 -5.04
N LYS A 264 -32.14 -8.16 -6.22
CA LYS A 264 -32.57 -8.78 -7.48
C LYS A 264 -31.70 -9.95 -7.91
N ALA A 265 -30.45 -9.99 -7.45
CA ALA A 265 -29.47 -11.02 -7.78
C ALA A 265 -29.45 -12.21 -6.81
N PHE A 266 -30.35 -12.26 -5.81
CA PHE A 266 -30.46 -13.43 -4.96
C PHE A 266 -30.83 -14.69 -5.77
N PRO A 267 -30.25 -15.86 -5.44
CA PRO A 267 -30.48 -17.08 -6.20
C PRO A 267 -31.92 -17.59 -6.12
N VAL A 268 -32.65 -17.23 -5.06
CA VAL A 268 -34.06 -17.58 -4.87
C VAL A 268 -34.91 -16.31 -4.99
N PRO A 269 -35.83 -16.24 -5.98
CA PRO A 269 -36.73 -15.10 -6.14
C PRO A 269 -37.58 -14.83 -4.90
N ASN A 270 -37.92 -13.55 -4.67
CA ASN A 270 -38.70 -13.10 -3.51
C ASN A 270 -38.02 -13.33 -2.14
N THR A 271 -36.70 -13.53 -2.12
CA THR A 271 -35.90 -13.54 -0.89
C THR A 271 -35.92 -12.14 -0.24
N LYS A 272 -36.28 -12.08 1.05
CA LYS A 272 -36.40 -10.82 1.80
C LYS A 272 -35.15 -10.60 2.65
N VAL A 273 -34.48 -9.46 2.47
CA VAL A 273 -33.43 -9.02 3.41
C VAL A 273 -34.08 -8.71 4.76
N LEU A 274 -33.53 -9.31 5.83
CA LEU A 274 -33.92 -8.99 7.20
C LEU A 274 -32.97 -7.96 7.79
N GLU A 275 -31.68 -8.25 7.74
CA GLU A 275 -30.62 -7.42 8.29
C GLU A 275 -29.36 -7.57 7.44
N ALA A 276 -28.48 -6.57 7.44
CA ALA A 276 -27.16 -6.69 6.86
C ALA A 276 -26.16 -5.87 7.67
N PHE A 277 -24.91 -6.36 7.69
CA PHE A 277 -23.85 -5.86 8.53
C PHE A 277 -22.55 -5.77 7.75
N SER A 278 -21.68 -4.81 8.06
CA SER A 278 -20.32 -4.84 7.51
C SER A 278 -19.57 -6.04 8.08
N TYR A 279 -18.73 -6.67 7.28
CA TYR A 279 -18.04 -7.90 7.68
C TYR A 279 -16.63 -7.96 7.09
N GLY A 280 -15.63 -7.67 7.91
CA GLY A 280 -14.23 -7.59 7.45
C GLY A 280 -13.94 -6.38 6.55
N ASN A 281 -12.77 -6.42 5.90
CA ASN A 281 -12.29 -5.38 5.00
C ASN A 281 -11.80 -6.00 3.69
N SER A 282 -11.91 -5.25 2.59
CA SER A 282 -11.27 -5.57 1.30
C SER A 282 -10.43 -4.39 0.84
N ILE A 283 -9.23 -4.63 0.31
CA ILE A 283 -8.33 -3.56 -0.18
C ILE A 283 -9.01 -2.69 -1.25
N TYR A 284 -9.91 -3.28 -2.03
CA TYR A 284 -10.54 -2.65 -3.21
C TYR A 284 -12.03 -2.37 -3.03
N GLY A 285 -12.56 -2.52 -1.80
CA GLY A 285 -13.99 -2.59 -1.61
C GLY A 285 -14.48 -2.69 -0.17
N LYS A 286 -15.80 -2.87 -0.05
CA LYS A 286 -16.48 -3.16 1.21
C LYS A 286 -17.02 -4.57 1.18
N THR A 287 -17.15 -5.19 2.34
CA THR A 287 -17.69 -6.54 2.49
C THR A 287 -18.79 -6.55 3.55
N ALA A 288 -19.81 -7.38 3.34
CA ALA A 288 -20.98 -7.43 4.20
C ALA A 288 -21.52 -8.86 4.35
N LYS A 289 -22.11 -9.12 5.53
CA LYS A 289 -22.97 -10.27 5.78
C LYS A 289 -24.42 -9.82 5.63
N ILE A 290 -25.19 -10.53 4.79
CA ILE A 290 -26.62 -10.30 4.63
C ILE A 290 -27.38 -11.47 5.24
N VAL A 291 -28.28 -11.19 6.18
CA VAL A 291 -29.24 -12.14 6.73
C VAL A 291 -30.55 -11.97 5.97
N ALA A 292 -30.99 -13.04 5.32
CA ALA A 292 -32.18 -13.02 4.48
C ALA A 292 -33.12 -14.18 4.78
N GLN A 293 -34.41 -14.00 4.48
CA GLN A 293 -35.45 -15.01 4.60
C GLN A 293 -35.93 -15.43 3.22
N LEU A 294 -35.84 -16.72 2.94
CA LEU A 294 -36.40 -17.33 1.73
C LEU A 294 -37.94 -17.34 1.77
N PRO A 295 -38.63 -17.52 0.63
CA PRO A 295 -40.08 -17.70 0.59
C PRO A 295 -40.58 -18.86 1.48
N THR A 296 -39.74 -19.89 1.65
CA THR A 296 -39.95 -21.05 2.54
C THR A 296 -39.89 -20.71 4.04
N LYS A 297 -39.58 -19.46 4.40
CA LYS A 297 -39.30 -18.95 5.76
C LYS A 297 -37.96 -19.36 6.36
N GLU A 298 -37.16 -20.14 5.64
CA GLU A 298 -35.78 -20.45 6.03
C GLU A 298 -34.91 -19.18 6.07
N ILE A 299 -34.03 -19.10 7.06
CA ILE A 299 -33.06 -18.01 7.19
C ILE A 299 -31.72 -18.45 6.59
N VAL A 300 -31.24 -17.66 5.64
CA VAL A 300 -29.98 -17.87 4.94
C VAL A 300 -29.04 -16.67 5.11
N ASN A 301 -27.74 -16.91 5.00
CA ASN A 301 -26.73 -15.87 5.09
C ASN A 301 -25.94 -15.78 3.78
N TYR A 302 -25.79 -14.57 3.26
CA TYR A 302 -24.97 -14.29 2.08
C TYR A 302 -23.77 -13.42 2.45
N PHE A 303 -22.66 -13.65 1.76
CA PHE A 303 -21.51 -12.76 1.77
C PHE A 303 -21.59 -11.87 0.52
N LEU A 304 -21.47 -10.57 0.73
CA LEU A 304 -21.47 -9.56 -0.31
C LEU A 304 -20.10 -8.88 -0.33
N LYS A 305 -19.44 -8.87 -1.47
CA LYS A 305 -18.24 -8.07 -1.76
C LYS A 305 -18.61 -6.97 -2.75
N VAL A 306 -18.26 -5.73 -2.43
CA VAL A 306 -18.56 -4.54 -3.25
C VAL A 306 -17.26 -3.89 -3.64
N VAL A 307 -16.98 -3.84 -4.94
CA VAL A 307 -15.72 -3.32 -5.50
C VAL A 307 -15.93 -1.93 -6.07
N VAL A 308 -15.16 -0.96 -5.56
CA VAL A 308 -15.21 0.45 -5.96
C VAL A 308 -13.91 0.84 -6.66
N SER A 309 -13.64 0.19 -7.78
CA SER A 309 -12.39 0.34 -8.56
C SER A 309 -12.62 0.85 -9.98
N GLY A 310 -13.65 1.68 -10.18
CA GLY A 310 -14.01 2.21 -11.50
C GLY A 310 -14.41 1.09 -12.47
N GLY A 311 -14.16 1.29 -13.76
CA GLY A 311 -14.48 0.31 -14.80
C GLY A 311 -13.79 -1.06 -14.63
N ILE A 312 -12.65 -1.11 -13.93
CA ILE A 312 -11.91 -2.36 -13.66
C ILE A 312 -12.67 -3.26 -12.69
N GLY A 313 -13.49 -2.69 -11.78
CA GLY A 313 -14.27 -3.45 -10.80
C GLY A 313 -15.18 -4.50 -11.45
N ARG A 314 -15.67 -4.24 -12.67
CA ARG A 314 -16.44 -5.21 -13.46
C ARG A 314 -15.67 -6.50 -13.69
N TYR A 315 -14.43 -6.38 -14.15
CA TYR A 315 -13.61 -7.51 -14.55
C TYR A 315 -13.06 -8.26 -13.34
N MET A 316 -12.79 -7.54 -12.24
CA MET A 316 -12.43 -8.16 -10.96
C MET A 316 -13.56 -9.06 -10.45
N CYS A 317 -14.79 -8.53 -10.33
CA CYS A 317 -15.93 -9.32 -9.85
C CYS A 317 -16.26 -10.49 -10.78
N LEU A 318 -16.23 -10.28 -12.10
CA LEU A 318 -16.51 -11.35 -13.08
C LEU A 318 -15.43 -12.44 -13.07
N GLY A 319 -14.16 -12.04 -12.98
CA GLY A 319 -13.02 -12.95 -12.87
C GLY A 319 -13.12 -13.84 -11.63
N GLU A 320 -13.39 -13.23 -10.47
CA GLU A 320 -13.56 -13.94 -9.21
C GLU A 320 -14.80 -14.87 -9.24
N PHE A 321 -15.94 -14.39 -9.76
CA PHE A 321 -17.15 -15.19 -9.90
C PHE A 321 -16.95 -16.45 -10.74
N GLU A 322 -16.34 -16.34 -11.92
CA GLU A 322 -16.08 -17.48 -12.79
C GLU A 322 -14.98 -18.41 -12.22
N SER A 323 -14.03 -17.86 -11.46
CA SER A 323 -13.03 -18.66 -10.74
C SER A 323 -13.68 -19.52 -9.65
N LEU A 324 -14.50 -18.90 -8.80
CA LEU A 324 -15.24 -19.62 -7.75
C LEU A 324 -16.18 -20.66 -8.37
N LYS A 325 -16.84 -20.35 -9.50
CA LYS A 325 -17.70 -21.33 -10.20
C LYS A 325 -16.89 -22.54 -10.65
N ALA A 326 -15.74 -22.31 -11.29
CA ALA A 326 -14.89 -23.39 -11.75
C ALA A 326 -14.41 -24.27 -10.59
N ILE A 327 -14.00 -23.66 -9.47
CA ILE A 327 -13.56 -24.42 -8.29
C ILE A 327 -14.74 -25.15 -7.65
N TYR A 328 -15.88 -24.51 -7.47
CA TYR A 328 -17.07 -25.10 -6.85
C TYR A 328 -17.55 -26.34 -7.62
N MET A 329 -17.51 -26.32 -8.95
CA MET A 329 -17.86 -27.48 -9.77
C MET A 329 -16.96 -28.71 -9.52
N VAL A 330 -15.70 -28.50 -9.12
CA VAL A 330 -14.75 -29.58 -8.81
C VAL A 330 -14.83 -29.95 -7.32
N SER A 331 -14.92 -28.94 -6.44
CA SER A 331 -14.82 -29.10 -4.99
C SER A 331 -15.78 -28.13 -4.27
N PRO A 332 -17.09 -28.45 -4.19
CA PRO A 332 -18.13 -27.55 -3.69
C PRO A 332 -17.88 -27.03 -2.26
N GLU A 333 -17.36 -27.88 -1.38
CA GLU A 333 -17.06 -27.50 -0.01
C GLU A 333 -15.73 -26.73 0.15
N PHE A 334 -14.92 -26.56 -0.90
CA PHE A 334 -13.60 -25.94 -0.80
C PHE A 334 -13.61 -24.43 -1.05
N VAL A 335 -14.67 -23.92 -1.68
CA VAL A 335 -14.91 -22.47 -1.88
C VAL A 335 -16.34 -22.13 -1.47
N PRO A 336 -16.64 -20.88 -1.08
CA PRO A 336 -18.01 -20.40 -0.96
C PRO A 336 -18.76 -20.55 -2.29
N GLU A 337 -20.01 -21.01 -2.25
CA GLU A 337 -20.83 -21.11 -3.45
C GLU A 337 -21.04 -19.71 -4.08
N PRO A 338 -20.68 -19.50 -5.35
CA PRO A 338 -20.89 -18.22 -6.02
C PRO A 338 -22.33 -18.11 -6.54
N TYR A 339 -23.07 -17.08 -6.13
CA TYR A 339 -24.46 -16.89 -6.55
C TYR A 339 -24.61 -15.90 -7.70
N ALA A 340 -23.97 -14.74 -7.61
CA ALA A 340 -24.08 -13.71 -8.64
C ALA A 340 -22.91 -12.73 -8.65
N CYS A 341 -22.68 -12.09 -9.79
CA CYS A 341 -21.90 -10.85 -9.88
C CYS A 341 -22.65 -9.83 -10.76
N GLY A 342 -22.54 -8.54 -10.44
CA GLY A 342 -23.30 -7.51 -11.14
C GLY A 342 -22.80 -6.09 -10.86
N MET A 343 -23.53 -5.12 -11.41
CA MET A 343 -23.32 -3.69 -11.18
C MET A 343 -24.44 -3.17 -10.27
N PHE A 344 -24.13 -2.19 -9.42
CA PHE A 344 -25.17 -1.49 -8.67
C PHE A 344 -26.11 -0.73 -9.61
N GLU A 345 -27.40 -0.76 -9.30
CA GLU A 345 -28.43 0.04 -9.97
C GLU A 345 -28.38 1.48 -9.45
N LEU A 346 -27.28 2.17 -9.70
CA LEU A 346 -27.15 3.61 -9.45
C LEU A 346 -26.37 4.22 -10.61
N GLU A 347 -27.02 5.15 -11.31
CA GLU A 347 -26.49 5.77 -12.52
C GLU A 347 -25.13 6.43 -12.23
N GLY A 348 -24.10 6.07 -13.01
CA GLY A 348 -22.74 6.61 -12.86
C GLY A 348 -21.90 6.02 -11.71
N SER A 349 -22.40 5.05 -10.94
CA SER A 349 -21.71 4.57 -9.72
C SER A 349 -20.41 3.79 -9.94
N ASN A 350 -20.16 3.23 -11.14
CA ASN A 350 -19.02 2.34 -11.45
C ASN A 350 -18.69 1.34 -10.32
N THR A 351 -19.73 0.86 -9.63
CA THR A 351 -19.63 0.00 -8.45
C THR A 351 -20.19 -1.37 -8.81
N TYR A 352 -19.40 -2.39 -8.51
CA TYR A 352 -19.71 -3.77 -8.86
C TYR A 352 -19.76 -4.63 -7.62
N PHE A 353 -20.43 -5.76 -7.70
CA PHE A 353 -20.54 -6.69 -6.59
C PHE A 353 -20.34 -8.14 -6.99
N LEU A 354 -19.97 -8.94 -5.99
CA LEU A 354 -19.96 -10.39 -5.99
C LEU A 354 -20.77 -10.85 -4.76
N LEU A 355 -21.67 -11.79 -4.98
CA LEU A 355 -22.53 -12.40 -3.97
C LEU A 355 -22.23 -13.89 -3.89
N THR A 356 -21.91 -14.38 -2.70
CA THR A 356 -21.57 -15.79 -2.44
C THR A 356 -22.26 -16.32 -1.19
N GLU A 357 -22.12 -17.62 -0.95
CA GLU A 357 -22.34 -18.25 0.35
C GLU A 357 -21.57 -17.49 1.44
N PHE A 358 -22.21 -17.25 2.58
CA PHE A 358 -21.52 -16.75 3.76
C PHE A 358 -20.92 -17.92 4.54
N ARG A 359 -19.58 -17.93 4.67
CA ARG A 359 -18.85 -18.84 5.55
C ARG A 359 -18.23 -18.08 6.71
N LYS A 360 -18.47 -18.57 7.93
CA LYS A 360 -17.90 -17.96 9.13
C LYS A 360 -16.47 -18.47 9.28
N VAL A 361 -15.51 -17.55 9.30
CA VAL A 361 -14.09 -17.88 9.55
C VAL A 361 -13.90 -18.21 11.02
N ASP A 362 -13.30 -19.36 11.30
CA ASP A 362 -12.85 -19.75 12.65
C ASP A 362 -11.37 -19.40 12.84
N LYS A 363 -10.53 -19.88 11.92
CA LYS A 363 -9.08 -19.70 11.95
C LYS A 363 -8.54 -19.32 10.58
N GLN A 364 -7.57 -18.41 10.56
CA GLN A 364 -6.91 -17.94 9.36
C GLN A 364 -5.39 -17.79 9.59
N PRO A 365 -4.53 -18.32 8.70
CA PRO A 365 -4.85 -19.17 7.55
C PRO A 365 -5.41 -20.54 7.93
N ALA A 366 -5.91 -21.27 6.93
CA ALA A 366 -6.28 -22.67 7.10
C ALA A 366 -5.08 -23.53 7.55
N GLU A 367 -5.33 -24.55 8.37
CA GLU A 367 -4.27 -25.43 8.88
C GLU A 367 -3.68 -26.31 7.77
N SER A 368 -2.38 -26.59 7.83
CA SER A 368 -1.66 -27.27 6.75
C SER A 368 -2.20 -28.67 6.44
N ASP A 369 -2.60 -29.44 7.46
CA ASP A 369 -3.17 -30.79 7.33
C ASP A 369 -4.59 -30.80 6.78
N LYS A 370 -5.25 -29.63 6.71
CA LYS A 370 -6.59 -29.45 6.16
C LYS A 370 -6.54 -28.80 4.78
N LEU A 371 -5.67 -27.81 4.58
CA LEU A 371 -5.54 -27.07 3.33
C LEU A 371 -4.84 -27.91 2.25
N ALA A 372 -3.67 -28.45 2.55
CA ALA A 372 -2.83 -29.13 1.57
C ALA A 372 -3.52 -30.32 0.86
N PRO A 373 -4.18 -31.28 1.56
CA PRO A 373 -4.88 -32.37 0.89
C PRO A 373 -6.02 -31.89 -0.01
N ARG A 374 -6.77 -30.85 0.40
CA ARG A 374 -7.90 -30.33 -0.39
C ARG A 374 -7.44 -29.58 -1.63
N LEU A 375 -6.37 -28.80 -1.52
CA LEU A 375 -5.78 -28.11 -2.66
C LEU A 375 -5.23 -29.13 -3.68
N ALA A 376 -4.50 -30.14 -3.21
CA ALA A 376 -4.01 -31.23 -4.05
C ALA A 376 -5.16 -31.99 -4.72
N ASP A 377 -6.22 -32.32 -3.98
CA ASP A 377 -7.41 -32.98 -4.51
C ASP A 377 -8.11 -32.15 -5.61
N MET A 378 -8.28 -30.84 -5.42
CA MET A 378 -8.79 -29.94 -6.45
C MET A 378 -7.93 -29.97 -7.72
N HIS A 379 -6.61 -29.88 -7.57
CA HIS A 379 -5.68 -29.96 -8.70
C HIS A 379 -5.77 -31.32 -9.41
N MET A 380 -5.89 -32.42 -8.68
CA MET A 380 -6.00 -33.78 -9.22
C MET A 380 -7.34 -34.08 -9.89
N ARG A 381 -8.47 -33.57 -9.37
CA ARG A 381 -9.80 -33.86 -9.92
C ARG A 381 -10.26 -32.90 -11.01
N SER A 382 -9.73 -31.68 -11.04
CA SER A 382 -10.08 -30.70 -12.07
C SER A 382 -9.74 -31.18 -13.48
N GLN A 383 -10.54 -30.75 -14.46
CA GLN A 383 -10.32 -31.07 -15.88
C GLN A 383 -10.50 -29.79 -16.69
N SER A 384 -9.50 -29.45 -17.48
CA SER A 384 -9.62 -28.32 -18.41
C SER A 384 -10.74 -28.60 -19.42
N PRO A 385 -11.69 -27.68 -19.63
CA PRO A 385 -12.81 -27.88 -20.55
C PRO A 385 -12.36 -28.01 -22.01
N THR A 386 -11.13 -27.58 -22.32
CA THR A 386 -10.53 -27.68 -23.66
C THR A 386 -9.40 -28.72 -23.73
N GLY A 387 -9.00 -29.30 -22.60
CA GLY A 387 -7.77 -30.08 -22.47
C GLY A 387 -6.48 -29.24 -22.54
N LYS A 388 -6.59 -27.91 -22.63
CA LYS A 388 -5.46 -26.96 -22.77
C LYS A 388 -5.24 -26.13 -21.51
N PHE A 389 -4.12 -25.41 -21.44
CA PHE A 389 -3.84 -24.41 -20.40
C PHE A 389 -4.51 -23.08 -20.76
N GLY A 390 -4.97 -22.33 -19.76
CA GLY A 390 -5.65 -21.04 -19.92
C GLY A 390 -7.00 -20.97 -19.20
N PHE A 391 -7.80 -19.98 -19.53
CA PHE A 391 -9.13 -19.77 -18.97
C PHE A 391 -10.06 -19.13 -20.00
N HIS A 392 -11.38 -19.29 -19.86
CA HIS A 392 -12.36 -18.77 -20.82
C HIS A 392 -12.50 -17.25 -20.77
N ILE A 393 -12.09 -16.62 -19.66
CA ILE A 393 -12.07 -15.18 -19.50
C ILE A 393 -10.75 -14.71 -18.89
N GLN A 394 -10.50 -13.40 -18.95
CA GLN A 394 -9.39 -12.78 -18.24
C GLN A 394 -9.74 -12.67 -16.75
N THR A 395 -8.90 -13.24 -15.89
CA THR A 395 -8.99 -13.07 -14.43
C THR A 395 -8.02 -11.99 -13.95
N TYR A 396 -8.18 -11.57 -12.70
CA TYR A 396 -7.44 -10.44 -12.13
C TYR A 396 -6.84 -10.81 -10.77
N HIS A 397 -5.53 -10.63 -10.61
CA HIS A 397 -4.85 -10.73 -9.32
C HIS A 397 -4.73 -9.32 -8.72
N GLY A 398 -5.62 -9.00 -7.79
CA GLY A 398 -5.85 -7.62 -7.36
C GLY A 398 -6.30 -6.77 -8.55
N LYS A 399 -5.56 -5.70 -8.88
CA LYS A 399 -5.85 -4.86 -10.05
C LYS A 399 -5.18 -5.32 -11.34
N ILE A 400 -4.42 -6.42 -11.29
CA ILE A 400 -3.56 -6.85 -12.38
C ILE A 400 -4.30 -7.86 -13.25
N ALA A 401 -4.52 -7.51 -14.51
CA ALA A 401 -5.06 -8.42 -15.50
C ALA A 401 -4.09 -9.61 -15.73
N GLN A 402 -4.60 -10.83 -15.71
CA GLN A 402 -3.79 -12.03 -15.97
C GLN A 402 -3.87 -12.40 -17.45
N ALA A 403 -2.72 -12.60 -18.11
CA ALA A 403 -2.68 -12.93 -19.55
C ALA A 403 -2.93 -14.43 -19.80
N VAL A 404 -4.05 -14.94 -19.27
CA VAL A 404 -4.40 -16.37 -19.21
C VAL A 404 -5.66 -16.73 -20.01
N ASN A 405 -6.32 -15.73 -20.61
CA ASN A 405 -7.57 -15.91 -21.37
C ASN A 405 -7.38 -16.45 -22.80
N GLN A 406 -6.21 -17.00 -23.10
CA GLN A 406 -5.87 -17.60 -24.38
C GLN A 406 -5.44 -19.04 -24.14
N TRP A 407 -6.21 -19.97 -24.71
CA TRP A 407 -5.94 -21.40 -24.59
C TRP A 407 -4.70 -21.82 -25.39
N ASP A 408 -3.84 -22.64 -24.78
CA ASP A 408 -2.61 -23.10 -25.39
C ASP A 408 -2.25 -24.51 -24.89
N ASP A 409 -1.68 -25.33 -25.77
CA ASP A 409 -1.22 -26.68 -25.43
C ASP A 409 0.09 -26.63 -24.61
N SER A 410 0.85 -25.53 -24.71
CA SER A 410 2.12 -25.34 -24.01
C SER A 410 1.96 -24.50 -22.75
N TRP A 411 2.23 -25.12 -21.58
CA TRP A 411 2.28 -24.38 -20.31
C TRP A 411 3.37 -23.32 -20.32
N CYS A 412 4.53 -23.63 -20.93
CA CYS A 412 5.61 -22.66 -21.11
C CYS A 412 5.11 -21.42 -21.85
N ALA A 413 4.28 -21.57 -22.89
CA ALA A 413 3.76 -20.45 -23.65
C ALA A 413 2.78 -19.59 -22.84
N VAL A 414 1.84 -20.20 -22.11
CA VAL A 414 0.90 -19.47 -21.23
C VAL A 414 1.66 -18.72 -20.13
N PHE A 415 2.58 -19.40 -19.44
CA PHE A 415 3.33 -18.80 -18.35
C PHE A 415 4.26 -17.69 -18.84
N SER A 416 4.94 -17.85 -19.98
CA SER A 416 5.76 -16.79 -20.58
C SER A 416 4.95 -15.53 -20.90
N ARG A 417 3.74 -15.68 -21.48
CA ARG A 417 2.86 -14.54 -21.75
C ARG A 417 2.41 -13.84 -20.46
N HIS A 418 2.01 -14.63 -19.46
CA HIS A 418 1.57 -14.13 -18.15
C HIS A 418 2.69 -13.40 -17.41
N LEU A 419 3.83 -14.04 -17.18
CA LEU A 419 4.96 -13.44 -16.48
C LEU A 419 5.53 -12.26 -17.27
N GLY A 420 5.61 -12.36 -18.60
CA GLY A 420 6.09 -11.26 -19.45
C GLY A 420 5.22 -10.01 -19.32
N TYR A 421 3.90 -10.17 -19.33
CA TYR A 421 2.99 -9.05 -19.08
C TYR A 421 3.22 -8.39 -17.72
N LEU A 422 3.37 -9.18 -16.65
CA LEU A 422 3.66 -8.67 -15.30
C LEU A 422 4.99 -7.89 -15.25
N MET A 423 6.03 -8.40 -15.91
CA MET A 423 7.34 -7.76 -15.98
C MET A 423 7.26 -6.42 -16.72
N GLU A 424 6.53 -6.34 -17.84
CA GLU A 424 6.33 -5.07 -18.57
C GLU A 424 5.66 -3.99 -17.70
N LEU A 425 4.67 -4.37 -16.89
CA LEU A 425 4.03 -3.43 -15.95
C LEU A 425 5.04 -2.84 -14.94
N VAL A 426 5.94 -3.68 -14.40
CA VAL A 426 6.92 -3.24 -13.41
C VAL A 426 8.09 -2.48 -14.03
N LYS A 427 8.62 -2.90 -15.19
CA LYS A 427 9.72 -2.20 -15.90
C LYS A 427 9.39 -0.71 -16.10
N ASN A 428 8.17 -0.43 -16.57
CA ASN A 428 7.67 0.93 -16.80
C ASN A 428 7.67 1.80 -15.52
N SER A 429 7.61 1.18 -14.34
CA SER A 429 7.56 1.87 -13.05
C SER A 429 8.94 2.00 -12.37
N LEU A 430 9.87 1.07 -12.57
CA LEU A 430 11.12 1.00 -11.82
C LEU A 430 12.28 1.79 -12.44
N LYS A 431 12.37 1.87 -13.78
CA LYS A 431 13.52 2.46 -14.49
C LYS A 431 14.86 1.93 -13.97
N TRP A 432 15.00 0.60 -13.89
CA TRP A 432 16.16 -0.09 -13.35
C TRP A 432 16.80 -1.00 -14.44
N PRO A 433 17.88 -0.56 -15.11
CA PRO A 433 18.41 -1.27 -16.28
C PRO A 433 18.89 -2.70 -16.00
N GLU A 434 19.53 -2.95 -14.85
CA GLU A 434 19.96 -4.29 -14.44
C GLU A 434 18.75 -5.23 -14.26
N PHE A 435 17.65 -4.71 -13.71
CA PHE A 435 16.39 -5.43 -13.59
C PHE A 435 15.80 -5.80 -14.96
N GLU A 436 15.90 -4.90 -15.94
CA GLU A 436 15.44 -5.18 -17.31
C GLU A 436 16.23 -6.33 -17.96
N VAL A 437 17.56 -6.38 -17.75
CA VAL A 437 18.42 -7.46 -18.24
C VAL A 437 17.98 -8.81 -17.67
N VAL A 438 17.80 -8.91 -16.35
CA VAL A 438 17.40 -10.18 -15.72
C VAL A 438 15.96 -10.58 -16.05
N CYS A 439 15.05 -9.62 -16.28
CA CYS A 439 13.71 -9.93 -16.80
C CYS A 439 13.78 -10.57 -18.19
N GLU A 440 14.55 -9.98 -19.11
CA GLU A 440 14.69 -10.48 -20.47
C GLU A 440 15.32 -11.88 -20.50
N LEU A 441 16.41 -12.09 -19.76
CA LEU A 441 17.05 -13.40 -19.66
C LEU A 441 16.15 -14.43 -18.98
N THR A 442 15.37 -14.04 -17.97
CA THR A 442 14.41 -14.93 -17.32
C THR A 442 13.37 -15.42 -18.33
N LEU A 443 12.75 -14.53 -19.09
CA LEU A 443 11.74 -14.90 -20.10
C LEU A 443 12.33 -15.71 -21.26
N ARG A 444 13.51 -15.32 -21.76
CA ARG A 444 14.10 -15.89 -22.97
C ARG A 444 14.84 -17.20 -22.74
N LYS A 445 15.45 -17.38 -21.56
CA LYS A 445 16.35 -18.51 -21.25
C LYS A 445 15.84 -19.37 -20.10
N VAL A 446 15.49 -18.76 -18.96
CA VAL A 446 15.11 -19.50 -17.75
C VAL A 446 13.75 -20.18 -17.91
N VAL A 447 12.72 -19.44 -18.35
CA VAL A 447 11.37 -19.98 -18.49
C VAL A 447 11.33 -21.20 -19.44
N PRO A 448 11.89 -21.15 -20.67
CA PRO A 448 11.92 -22.32 -21.54
C PRO A 448 12.72 -23.48 -20.96
N ARG A 449 13.87 -23.20 -20.32
CA ARG A 449 14.70 -24.24 -19.71
C ARG A 449 13.96 -24.98 -18.61
N LEU A 450 13.18 -24.29 -17.78
CA LEU A 450 12.48 -24.90 -16.66
C LEU A 450 11.13 -25.52 -17.04
N LEU A 451 10.42 -24.96 -18.03
CA LEU A 451 9.02 -25.33 -18.29
C LEU A 451 8.83 -26.24 -19.51
N LEU A 452 9.67 -26.15 -20.54
CA LEU A 452 9.57 -27.09 -21.67
C LEU A 452 9.80 -28.56 -21.26
N PRO A 453 10.74 -28.88 -20.34
CA PRO A 453 10.95 -30.27 -19.93
C PRO A 453 9.71 -30.94 -19.33
N LEU A 454 8.78 -30.19 -18.72
CA LEU A 454 7.53 -30.72 -18.16
C LEU A 454 6.65 -31.43 -19.20
N GLN A 455 6.78 -31.08 -20.48
CA GLN A 455 6.01 -31.61 -21.61
C GLN A 455 6.90 -32.23 -22.70
N ALA A 456 8.18 -32.45 -22.40
CA ALA A 456 9.14 -33.06 -23.31
C ALA A 456 9.34 -34.56 -23.02
N GLU A 457 10.03 -35.27 -23.91
CA GLU A 457 10.44 -36.67 -23.69
C GLU A 457 9.26 -37.61 -23.37
N GLY A 458 8.09 -37.35 -23.98
CA GLY A 458 6.87 -38.13 -23.76
C GLY A 458 6.13 -37.81 -22.47
N ARG A 459 6.60 -36.85 -21.66
CA ARG A 459 5.87 -36.36 -20.49
C ARG A 459 4.62 -35.58 -20.90
N VAL A 460 3.55 -35.78 -20.15
CA VAL A 460 2.28 -35.07 -20.32
C VAL A 460 2.00 -34.28 -19.06
N LEU A 461 2.01 -32.95 -19.18
CA LEU A 461 1.63 -32.07 -18.09
C LEU A 461 0.13 -31.85 -18.09
N LYS A 462 -0.52 -32.10 -16.96
CA LYS A 462 -1.96 -31.88 -16.79
C LYS A 462 -2.28 -30.40 -16.57
N PRO A 463 -3.16 -29.78 -17.38
CA PRO A 463 -3.76 -28.48 -17.05
C PRO A 463 -4.70 -28.65 -15.85
N SER A 464 -4.21 -28.24 -14.68
CA SER A 464 -4.93 -28.30 -13.42
C SER A 464 -5.58 -26.96 -13.13
N LEU A 465 -6.84 -26.95 -12.69
CA LEU A 465 -7.45 -25.72 -12.20
C LEU A 465 -6.69 -25.29 -10.95
N ILE A 466 -6.14 -24.09 -10.97
CA ILE A 466 -5.42 -23.49 -9.83
C ILE A 466 -6.24 -22.34 -9.23
N HIS A 467 -6.02 -22.04 -7.96
CA HIS A 467 -6.63 -20.91 -7.26
C HIS A 467 -6.15 -19.56 -7.82
N GLY A 468 -4.86 -19.45 -8.14
CA GLY A 468 -4.26 -18.27 -8.74
C GLY A 468 -3.78 -17.21 -7.73
N ASP A 469 -4.27 -17.23 -6.49
CA ASP A 469 -3.80 -16.36 -5.39
C ASP A 469 -3.92 -17.03 -4.00
N CYS A 470 -3.36 -18.24 -3.86
CA CYS A 470 -3.51 -19.05 -2.64
C CYS A 470 -2.47 -18.68 -1.58
N TRP A 471 -2.77 -17.71 -0.70
CA TRP A 471 -1.89 -17.26 0.39
C TRP A 471 -2.64 -17.12 1.72
N ASP A 472 -1.95 -16.69 2.78
CA ASP A 472 -2.51 -16.56 4.14
C ASP A 472 -3.89 -15.89 4.18
N GLY A 473 -4.03 -14.77 3.46
CA GLY A 473 -5.23 -13.93 3.45
C GLY A 473 -6.44 -14.56 2.73
N ASN A 474 -6.22 -15.62 1.95
CA ASN A 474 -7.23 -16.23 1.08
C ASN A 474 -7.54 -17.69 1.45
N THR A 475 -7.12 -18.13 2.63
CA THR A 475 -7.40 -19.48 3.15
C THR A 475 -7.91 -19.41 4.58
N ALA A 476 -8.91 -20.21 4.95
CA ALA A 476 -9.46 -20.22 6.30
C ALA A 476 -10.05 -21.57 6.68
N MET A 477 -10.23 -21.79 7.98
CA MET A 477 -11.06 -22.87 8.52
C MET A 477 -12.49 -22.38 8.65
N ASP A 478 -13.44 -23.15 8.13
CA ASP A 478 -14.87 -22.86 8.27
C ASP A 478 -15.37 -23.25 9.66
N ALA A 479 -15.99 -22.32 10.38
CA ALA A 479 -16.44 -22.50 11.76
C ALA A 479 -17.57 -23.53 11.91
N LYS A 480 -18.27 -23.86 10.82
CA LYS A 480 -19.39 -24.81 10.84
C LYS A 480 -18.92 -26.24 10.56
N SER A 481 -18.16 -26.43 9.49
CA SER A 481 -17.71 -27.75 9.02
C SER A 481 -16.36 -28.17 9.62
N GLY A 482 -15.54 -27.23 10.06
CA GLY A 482 -14.14 -27.50 10.43
C GLY A 482 -13.27 -27.85 9.22
N HIS A 483 -13.74 -27.64 7.99
CA HIS A 483 -12.98 -27.86 6.77
C HIS A 483 -12.24 -26.58 6.34
N ALA A 484 -11.05 -26.74 5.75
CA ALA A 484 -10.32 -25.63 5.13
C ALA A 484 -11.03 -25.18 3.85
N PHE A 485 -11.24 -23.88 3.65
CA PHE A 485 -11.77 -23.33 2.40
C PHE A 485 -10.92 -22.15 1.92
N VAL A 486 -11.04 -21.83 0.63
CA VAL A 486 -10.33 -20.74 -0.05
C VAL A 486 -11.32 -19.76 -0.67
N PHE A 487 -10.88 -18.53 -0.89
CA PHE A 487 -11.70 -17.42 -1.41
C PHE A 487 -10.81 -16.38 -2.10
N ASP A 488 -11.41 -15.38 -2.75
CA ASP A 488 -10.68 -14.37 -3.54
C ASP A 488 -9.82 -14.99 -4.66
N ALA A 489 -10.37 -15.97 -5.37
CA ALA A 489 -9.70 -16.71 -6.44
C ALA A 489 -9.56 -15.91 -7.74
N CYS A 490 -8.44 -16.12 -8.45
CA CYS A 490 -8.18 -15.60 -9.79
C CYS A 490 -7.69 -16.74 -10.70
N SER A 491 -8.55 -17.74 -10.86
CA SER A 491 -8.22 -19.04 -11.40
C SER A 491 -7.88 -19.06 -12.89
N PHE A 492 -7.14 -20.09 -13.28
CA PHE A 492 -6.97 -20.56 -14.64
C PHE A 492 -6.52 -22.02 -14.62
N TYR A 493 -6.50 -22.70 -15.78
CA TYR A 493 -5.91 -24.03 -15.90
C TYR A 493 -4.41 -23.89 -16.18
N GLY A 494 -3.59 -24.27 -15.21
CA GLY A 494 -2.13 -24.11 -15.23
C GLY A 494 -1.40 -25.37 -14.74
N HIS A 495 -0.10 -25.23 -14.50
CA HIS A 495 0.65 -26.22 -13.73
C HIS A 495 0.28 -26.11 -12.25
N ASN A 496 -0.03 -27.23 -11.61
CA ASN A 496 -0.43 -27.29 -10.19
C ASN A 496 0.63 -26.70 -9.23
N GLU A 497 1.92 -26.77 -9.57
CA GLU A 497 3.00 -26.18 -8.78
C GLU A 497 2.95 -24.64 -8.73
N TYR A 498 2.21 -23.97 -9.63
CA TYR A 498 2.07 -22.51 -9.63
C TYR A 498 1.48 -21.97 -8.32
N ASP A 499 0.41 -22.59 -7.82
CA ASP A 499 -0.27 -22.15 -6.59
C ASP A 499 0.64 -22.21 -5.36
N ILE A 500 1.41 -23.30 -5.22
CA ILE A 500 2.35 -23.46 -4.10
C ILE A 500 3.62 -22.61 -4.28
N GLY A 501 3.87 -22.08 -5.49
CA GLY A 501 4.91 -21.07 -5.72
C GLY A 501 4.68 -19.81 -4.88
N ASN A 502 3.42 -19.44 -4.63
CA ASN A 502 3.09 -18.33 -3.74
C ASN A 502 3.55 -18.59 -2.29
N TRP A 503 3.60 -19.86 -1.88
CA TRP A 503 4.03 -20.24 -0.54
C TRP A 503 5.54 -20.12 -0.34
N ARG A 504 6.33 -19.94 -1.41
CA ARG A 504 7.80 -19.82 -1.28
C ARG A 504 8.20 -18.58 -0.46
N ALA A 505 7.47 -17.47 -0.62
CA ALA A 505 7.85 -16.21 -0.01
C ALA A 505 7.74 -16.27 1.53
N PRO A 506 8.83 -16.07 2.28
CA PRO A 506 8.80 -16.22 3.74
C PRO A 506 7.82 -15.30 4.47
N ARG A 507 7.40 -14.19 3.85
CA ARG A 507 6.35 -13.28 4.36
C ARG A 507 4.98 -13.94 4.52
N HIS A 508 4.79 -15.14 3.99
CA HIS A 508 3.57 -15.93 4.13
C HIS A 508 3.74 -17.02 5.18
N ARG A 509 2.75 -17.21 6.06
CA ARG A 509 2.67 -18.34 7.02
C ARG A 509 2.61 -19.69 6.32
N LEU A 510 2.09 -19.72 5.10
CA LEU A 510 2.08 -20.92 4.25
C LEU A 510 3.50 -21.33 3.79
N SER A 511 4.52 -20.49 3.96
CA SER A 511 5.93 -20.84 3.68
C SER A 511 6.54 -21.86 4.63
N LYS A 512 5.88 -22.12 5.77
CA LYS A 512 6.30 -23.18 6.69
C LYS A 512 6.31 -24.51 5.95
N GLY A 513 7.43 -25.24 6.06
CA GLY A 513 7.65 -26.49 5.32
C GLY A 513 6.54 -27.55 5.50
N ALA A 514 5.75 -27.49 6.58
CA ALA A 514 4.58 -28.35 6.76
C ALA A 514 3.58 -28.28 5.59
N TYR A 515 3.25 -27.09 5.06
CA TYR A 515 2.30 -26.94 3.96
C TYR A 515 2.82 -27.59 2.68
N ILE A 516 4.04 -27.22 2.26
CA ILE A 516 4.68 -27.75 1.06
C ILE A 516 4.88 -29.27 1.18
N ASN A 517 5.38 -29.76 2.31
CA ASN A 517 5.61 -31.18 2.52
C ASN A 517 4.32 -32.00 2.49
N LEU A 518 3.23 -31.48 3.08
CA LEU A 518 1.93 -32.15 3.05
C LEU A 518 1.34 -32.13 1.64
N TYR A 519 1.42 -31.01 0.92
CA TYR A 519 0.93 -30.94 -0.45
C TYR A 519 1.67 -31.95 -1.35
N LYS A 520 3.00 -32.01 -1.26
CA LYS A 520 3.84 -32.98 -2.01
C LYS A 520 3.50 -34.44 -1.74
N ARG A 521 3.00 -34.77 -0.54
CA ARG A 521 2.53 -36.14 -0.21
C ARG A 521 1.24 -36.51 -0.93
N HIS A 522 0.40 -35.53 -1.25
CA HIS A 522 -0.88 -35.74 -1.93
C HIS A 522 -0.79 -35.53 -3.45
N PHE A 523 0.06 -34.62 -3.90
CA PHE A 523 0.37 -34.41 -5.31
C PHE A 523 1.91 -34.39 -5.48
N PRO A 524 2.52 -35.48 -5.98
CA PRO A 524 3.96 -35.57 -6.17
C PRO A 524 4.52 -34.47 -7.07
N VAL A 525 5.80 -34.14 -6.88
CA VAL A 525 6.51 -33.16 -7.69
C VAL A 525 6.55 -33.60 -9.16
N SER A 526 6.43 -32.64 -10.08
CA SER A 526 6.51 -32.93 -11.51
C SER A 526 7.95 -33.21 -11.94
N GLU A 527 8.12 -34.15 -12.88
CA GLU A 527 9.43 -34.42 -13.48
C GLU A 527 9.82 -33.32 -14.51
N PRO A 528 11.10 -32.91 -14.59
CA PRO A 528 12.24 -33.39 -13.79
C PRO A 528 12.20 -32.88 -12.34
N ALA A 529 12.27 -33.78 -11.37
CA ALA A 529 12.12 -33.45 -9.96
C ALA A 529 13.24 -32.55 -9.42
N GLU A 530 14.44 -32.63 -9.99
CA GLU A 530 15.60 -31.79 -9.66
C GLU A 530 15.37 -30.29 -9.95
N ASP A 531 14.51 -29.98 -10.92
CA ASP A 531 14.19 -28.61 -11.30
C ASP A 531 13.06 -28.01 -10.41
N TRP A 532 12.49 -28.79 -9.48
CA TRP A 532 11.31 -28.37 -8.69
C TRP A 532 11.53 -27.07 -7.91
N ASP A 533 12.67 -26.91 -7.24
CA ASP A 533 12.92 -25.72 -6.43
C ASP A 533 13.06 -24.46 -7.31
N ALA A 534 13.78 -24.60 -8.42
CA ALA A 534 13.93 -23.54 -9.41
C ALA A 534 12.59 -23.17 -10.07
N ARG A 535 11.72 -24.15 -10.35
CA ARG A 535 10.35 -23.88 -10.83
C ARG A 535 9.51 -23.15 -9.79
N ASN A 536 9.60 -23.51 -8.51
CA ASN A 536 8.87 -22.81 -7.45
C ASN A 536 9.37 -21.38 -7.26
N CYS A 537 10.69 -21.14 -7.38
CA CYS A 537 11.27 -19.79 -7.43
C CYS A 537 10.75 -19.01 -8.65
N LEU A 538 10.69 -19.64 -9.83
CA LEU A 538 10.14 -19.01 -11.02
C LEU A 538 8.66 -18.65 -10.85
N TYR A 539 7.85 -19.53 -10.26
CA TYR A 539 6.43 -19.27 -10.00
C TYR A 539 6.20 -18.20 -8.94
N SER A 540 7.05 -18.10 -7.91
CA SER A 540 6.95 -17.05 -6.90
C SER A 540 7.10 -15.64 -7.49
N LEU A 541 7.82 -15.49 -8.61
CA LEU A 541 7.98 -14.20 -9.28
C LEU A 541 6.63 -13.55 -9.65
N SER A 542 5.63 -14.31 -10.12
CA SER A 542 4.33 -13.73 -10.47
C SER A 542 3.66 -13.05 -9.28
N PHE A 543 3.77 -13.65 -8.10
CA PHE A 543 3.17 -13.12 -6.87
C PHE A 543 3.99 -11.98 -6.28
N ASN A 544 5.32 -12.10 -6.28
CA ASN A 544 6.21 -11.05 -5.78
C ASN A 544 6.13 -9.80 -6.66
N ILE A 545 6.09 -9.95 -7.99
CA ILE A 545 5.82 -8.85 -8.93
C ILE A 545 4.42 -8.27 -8.70
N GLY A 546 3.42 -9.12 -8.49
CA GLY A 546 2.07 -8.69 -8.14
C GLY A 546 2.04 -7.84 -6.87
N ASN A 547 2.83 -8.20 -5.86
CA ASN A 547 2.98 -7.42 -4.63
C ASN A 547 3.63 -6.05 -4.88
N ILE A 548 4.67 -5.96 -5.73
CA ILE A 548 5.29 -4.67 -6.14
C ILE A 548 4.23 -3.72 -6.71
N ILE A 549 3.33 -4.25 -7.56
CA ILE A 549 2.31 -3.44 -8.26
C ILE A 549 1.15 -3.07 -7.32
N ASN A 550 0.64 -4.04 -6.57
CA ASN A 550 -0.60 -3.88 -5.81
C ASN A 550 -0.40 -3.21 -4.43
N ILE A 551 0.79 -3.32 -3.82
CA ILE A 551 1.06 -2.85 -2.46
C ILE A 551 1.96 -1.61 -2.47
N PRO A 552 1.43 -0.43 -2.09
CA PRO A 552 2.24 0.78 -1.94
C PRO A 552 3.40 0.58 -0.95
N GLY A 553 4.61 0.93 -1.34
CA GLY A 553 5.80 0.77 -0.51
C GLY A 553 6.33 -0.67 -0.39
N SER A 554 5.89 -1.57 -1.27
CA SER A 554 6.40 -2.95 -1.34
C SER A 554 7.94 -3.01 -1.39
N GLN A 555 8.50 -3.91 -0.58
CA GLN A 555 9.94 -4.19 -0.51
C GLN A 555 10.38 -5.32 -1.47
N GLN A 556 9.47 -5.79 -2.35
CA GLN A 556 9.69 -6.98 -3.17
C GLN A 556 10.57 -6.76 -4.39
N ARG A 557 10.96 -5.51 -4.69
CA ARG A 557 11.75 -5.17 -5.88
C ARG A 557 13.09 -5.88 -5.89
N GLN A 558 13.82 -5.81 -4.76
CA GLN A 558 15.12 -6.44 -4.62
C GLN A 558 15.01 -7.97 -4.59
N VAL A 559 14.02 -8.51 -3.88
CA VAL A 559 13.76 -9.96 -3.83
C VAL A 559 13.53 -10.53 -5.23
N VAL A 560 12.66 -9.89 -6.02
CA VAL A 560 12.37 -10.30 -7.40
C VAL A 560 13.63 -10.22 -8.28
N HIS A 561 14.41 -9.14 -8.15
CA HIS A 561 15.68 -9.00 -8.86
C HIS A 561 16.65 -10.14 -8.52
N ASP A 562 16.80 -10.47 -7.24
CA ASP A 562 17.77 -11.44 -6.75
C ASP A 562 17.36 -12.88 -7.09
N ASP A 563 16.08 -13.20 -7.02
CA ASP A 563 15.52 -14.47 -7.47
C ASP A 563 15.77 -14.67 -8.98
N MET A 564 15.47 -13.66 -9.80
CA MET A 564 15.74 -13.70 -11.25
C MET A 564 17.24 -13.81 -11.54
N THR A 565 18.07 -13.06 -10.83
CA THR A 565 19.53 -13.11 -10.97
C THR A 565 20.07 -14.50 -10.62
N THR A 566 19.56 -15.10 -9.54
CA THR A 566 19.92 -16.45 -9.10
C THR A 566 19.55 -17.48 -10.16
N LEU A 567 18.33 -17.42 -10.68
CA LEU A 567 17.89 -18.30 -11.77
C LEU A 567 18.74 -18.10 -13.04
N CYS A 568 19.07 -16.86 -13.41
CA CYS A 568 19.94 -16.58 -14.55
C CYS A 568 21.36 -17.13 -14.34
N LYS A 569 21.93 -17.02 -13.13
CA LYS A 569 23.23 -17.63 -12.79
C LYS A 569 23.20 -19.16 -12.90
N MET A 570 22.08 -19.79 -12.54
CA MET A 570 21.93 -21.24 -12.63
C MET A 570 21.81 -21.74 -14.07
N PHE A 571 21.06 -21.03 -14.92
CA PHE A 571 20.64 -21.57 -16.22
C PHE A 571 21.20 -20.85 -17.46
N CYS A 572 21.72 -19.63 -17.32
CA CYS A 572 22.37 -18.89 -18.41
C CYS A 572 23.46 -17.92 -17.91
N PRO A 573 24.47 -18.38 -17.14
CA PRO A 573 25.46 -17.52 -16.52
C PRO A 573 26.29 -16.72 -17.53
N GLN A 574 26.67 -17.31 -18.68
CA GLN A 574 27.44 -16.59 -19.70
C GLN A 574 26.62 -15.50 -20.40
N ASP A 575 25.32 -15.73 -20.66
CA ASP A 575 24.43 -14.70 -21.20
C ASP A 575 24.28 -13.55 -20.20
N LEU A 576 24.11 -13.85 -18.90
CA LEU A 576 24.01 -12.86 -17.83
C LEU A 576 25.26 -11.98 -17.75
N GLU A 577 26.44 -12.60 -17.71
CA GLU A 577 27.72 -11.87 -17.69
C GLU A 577 27.87 -10.96 -18.92
N THR A 578 27.57 -11.50 -20.11
CA THR A 578 27.68 -10.76 -21.37
C THR A 578 26.76 -9.54 -21.40
N GLU A 579 25.48 -9.69 -21.04
CA GLU A 579 24.52 -8.58 -21.08
C GLU A 579 24.80 -7.54 -19.99
N MET A 580 25.24 -7.95 -18.79
CA MET A 580 25.66 -7.02 -17.73
C MET A 580 26.92 -6.23 -18.13
N GLN A 581 27.90 -6.85 -18.79
CA GLN A 581 29.08 -6.15 -19.32
C GLN A 581 28.70 -5.11 -20.39
N LYS A 582 27.78 -5.46 -21.31
CA LYS A 582 27.27 -4.51 -22.31
C LYS A 582 26.58 -3.31 -21.66
N LEU A 583 25.81 -3.54 -20.61
CA LEU A 583 25.14 -2.48 -19.86
C LEU A 583 26.15 -1.52 -19.23
N ASN A 584 27.17 -2.05 -18.56
CA ASN A 584 28.23 -1.23 -17.94
C ASN A 584 28.98 -0.38 -18.98
N GLN A 585 29.36 -0.97 -20.12
CA GLN A 585 30.02 -0.23 -21.21
C GLN A 585 29.14 0.89 -21.80
N LYS A 586 27.82 0.70 -21.85
CA LYS A 586 26.88 1.73 -22.30
C LYS A 586 26.81 2.89 -21.31
N SER A 587 26.78 2.60 -20.01
CA SER A 587 26.79 3.60 -18.94
C SER A 587 28.07 4.43 -18.93
N GLU A 588 29.23 3.81 -19.12
CA GLU A 588 30.53 4.51 -19.22
C GLU A 588 30.60 5.46 -20.43
N LYS A 589 30.09 5.05 -21.59
CA LYS A 589 30.05 5.90 -22.79
C LYS A 589 29.13 7.12 -22.64
N LEU A 590 27.99 6.98 -21.95
CA LEU A 590 27.09 8.08 -21.64
C LEU A 590 27.73 9.09 -20.66
N HIS A 591 28.50 8.60 -19.70
CA HIS A 591 29.22 9.44 -18.73
C HIS A 591 30.35 10.23 -19.42
N ASN A 592 31.14 9.58 -20.27
CA ASN A 592 32.27 10.24 -20.97
C ASN A 592 31.81 11.19 -22.09
N GLY A 593 30.69 10.91 -22.77
CA GLY A 593 30.13 11.80 -23.80
C GLY A 593 29.52 13.10 -23.28
N SER A 594 29.31 13.23 -21.96
CA SER A 594 28.80 14.45 -21.33
C SER A 594 29.91 15.43 -20.91
N ILE A 595 31.18 15.00 -20.96
CA ILE A 595 32.35 15.81 -20.60
C ILE A 595 32.90 16.55 -21.83
N ASP A 596 32.72 16.01 -23.04
CA ASP A 596 33.25 16.59 -24.29
C ASP A 596 32.37 17.66 -24.95
N SER A 597 31.18 17.98 -24.42
CA SER A 597 30.32 19.06 -24.95
C SER A 597 30.47 20.40 -24.21
N GLY A 598 31.52 20.55 -23.40
CA GLY A 598 31.81 21.75 -22.59
C GLY A 598 33.18 22.37 -22.85
N ALA A 599 33.71 22.24 -24.07
CA ALA A 599 34.92 22.92 -24.54
C ALA A 599 34.63 23.82 -25.74
#